data_AF-A0A7X4JS65-F1
#
_entry.id   AF-A0A7X4JS65-F1
#
_cell.length_a   1.000
_cell.length_b   1.000
_cell.length_c   1.000
_cell.angle_alpha   90.00
_cell.angle_beta   90.00
_cell.angle_gamma   90.00
#
_symmetry.space_group_name_H-M   'P 1'
#
loop_
_entity.id
_entity.type
_entity.pdbx_description
1 polymer ?
#
loop_
_entity_poly.entity_id
_entity_poly.type
_entity_poly.pdbx_seq_one_letter_code
_entity_poly.pdbx_strand_id
1 'polypeptide(L)'
;MQDTMHVTDLTHSQLQSYRSIWGSFTDFGWTFAGPERTFGFYGRLRVDETGSIDLLDLCVACSGKHSENGPSSKVLALKEALRRSQSKPEERDQFRINFTSETPYRRIPDSHLVLTYGNADDLWDHHLEQIRPKPKASGNPLLEQNIYYPVSQKANPADARKVSLAELSNLLSQNPAIAITGAGISTGSGIPSFRGEKGLERHFPLHEPFPGTVANLMIEEPHRLAQILAQFQAAFIQAEPNAAHKVLAHLEEIGIIRHIITGNDDKLHERAGSRRVHLKSHTYFEPDGKGWNWLTEGKILLAIGLGRDEHGLISYCRGQGTLITAISPNRPEFLHQEDLYLKGKAEDILLHLKERCLNYTTGESK
;
A
#
# COMPACT_ATOMS: atom_id res chain seq x y z
N MET A 1 2.30 -35.73 -8.83
CA MET A 1 3.26 -34.64 -8.63
C MET A 1 2.60 -33.40 -9.20
N GLN A 2 2.34 -32.37 -8.39
CA GLN A 2 1.91 -31.09 -8.94
C GLN A 2 3.12 -30.46 -9.62
N ASP A 3 2.99 -30.15 -10.91
CA ASP A 3 4.04 -29.53 -11.72
C ASP A 3 4.26 -28.10 -11.21
N THR A 4 5.25 -27.94 -10.33
CA THR A 4 5.68 -26.66 -9.79
C THR A 4 6.53 -25.92 -10.81
N MET A 5 6.25 -24.63 -10.99
CA MET A 5 7.04 -23.77 -11.86
C MET A 5 8.35 -23.36 -11.16
N HIS A 6 9.48 -23.98 -11.54
CA HIS A 6 10.78 -23.70 -10.95
C HIS A 6 11.34 -22.34 -11.39
N VAL A 7 11.69 -21.53 -10.40
CA VAL A 7 12.34 -20.22 -10.57
C VAL A 7 13.76 -20.30 -10.03
N THR A 8 14.75 -20.04 -10.89
CA THR A 8 16.18 -19.95 -10.51
C THR A 8 16.59 -18.50 -10.23
N ASP A 9 17.79 -18.34 -9.63
CA ASP A 9 18.57 -17.09 -9.50
C ASP A 9 18.29 -16.15 -8.31
N LEU A 10 18.17 -16.70 -7.10
CA LEU A 10 18.32 -15.94 -5.86
C LEU A 10 19.77 -15.94 -5.38
N THR A 11 20.30 -14.77 -5.00
CA THR A 11 21.63 -14.65 -4.37
C THR A 11 21.67 -15.37 -3.03
N HIS A 12 22.86 -15.80 -2.57
CA HIS A 12 23.02 -16.47 -1.27
C HIS A 12 22.43 -15.67 -0.09
N SER A 13 22.51 -14.34 -0.14
CA SER A 13 21.89 -13.45 0.85
C SER A 13 20.36 -13.50 0.80
N GLN A 14 19.76 -13.57 -0.39
CA GLN A 14 18.32 -13.75 -0.54
C GLN A 14 17.91 -15.14 -0.03
N LEU A 15 18.70 -16.19 -0.25
CA LEU A 15 18.38 -17.53 0.27
C LEU A 15 18.33 -17.59 1.80
N GLN A 16 19.34 -17.04 2.46
CA GLN A 16 19.37 -16.95 3.92
C GLN A 16 18.18 -16.17 4.49
N SER A 17 17.63 -15.23 3.73
CA SER A 17 16.50 -14.42 4.15
C SER A 17 15.16 -15.18 4.18
N TYR A 18 15.03 -16.24 3.39
CA TYR A 18 13.86 -17.13 3.39
C TYR A 18 13.99 -18.24 4.45
N ARG A 19 15.10 -18.30 5.19
CA ARG A 19 15.41 -19.41 6.11
C ARG A 19 14.36 -19.62 7.20
N SER A 20 13.73 -18.56 7.67
CA SER A 20 12.65 -18.63 8.66
C SER A 20 11.36 -19.24 8.12
N ILE A 21 11.21 -19.33 6.80
CA ILE A 21 10.02 -19.84 6.11
C ILE A 21 10.35 -20.97 5.12
N TRP A 22 11.57 -21.53 5.15
CA TRP A 22 11.94 -22.68 4.33
C TRP A 22 11.01 -23.86 4.58
N GLY A 23 10.59 -24.51 3.51
CA GLY A 23 9.62 -25.61 3.56
C GLY A 23 8.19 -25.19 3.95
N SER A 24 7.94 -23.89 4.15
CA SER A 24 6.61 -23.33 4.41
C SER A 24 6.10 -22.57 3.18
N PHE A 25 4.81 -22.67 2.92
CA PHE A 25 4.17 -21.83 1.91
C PHE A 25 4.01 -20.41 2.47
N THR A 26 4.34 -19.42 1.66
CA THR A 26 3.92 -18.04 1.95
C THR A 26 2.80 -17.64 1.01
N ASP A 27 1.64 -17.42 1.62
CA ASP A 27 0.53 -16.74 1.00
C ASP A 27 0.79 -15.23 1.06
N PHE A 28 0.51 -14.54 -0.03
CA PHE A 28 0.58 -13.09 -0.08
C PHE A 28 -0.57 -12.56 -0.92
N GLY A 29 -1.23 -11.51 -0.43
CA GLY A 29 -2.36 -10.85 -1.09
C GLY A 29 -2.20 -9.34 -1.05
N TRP A 30 -2.27 -8.71 -2.21
CA TRP A 30 -1.82 -7.35 -2.44
C TRP A 30 -2.85 -6.63 -3.30
N THR A 31 -3.35 -5.48 -2.84
CA THR A 31 -4.31 -4.67 -3.62
C THR A 31 -3.82 -3.24 -3.75
N PHE A 32 -3.91 -2.73 -4.96
CA PHE A 32 -3.47 -1.40 -5.35
C PHE A 32 -4.61 -0.67 -6.06
N ALA A 33 -5.01 0.47 -5.51
CA ALA A 33 -6.02 1.33 -6.10
C ALA A 33 -5.37 2.56 -6.74
N GLY A 34 -5.71 2.81 -8.00
CA GLY A 34 -5.44 4.05 -8.71
C GLY A 34 -6.74 4.80 -9.05
N PRO A 35 -6.65 6.03 -9.59
CA PRO A 35 -7.84 6.82 -9.92
C PRO A 35 -8.73 6.15 -10.98
N GLU A 36 -8.12 5.41 -11.91
CA GLU A 36 -8.76 4.86 -13.11
C GLU A 36 -8.80 3.33 -13.15
N ARG A 37 -8.14 2.65 -12.20
CA ARG A 37 -8.07 1.19 -12.11
C ARG A 37 -7.75 0.69 -10.72
N THR A 38 -8.20 -0.53 -10.41
CA THR A 38 -7.68 -1.30 -9.26
C THR A 38 -6.94 -2.51 -9.81
N PHE A 39 -5.87 -2.90 -9.14
CA PHE A 39 -5.07 -4.06 -9.48
C PHE A 39 -4.77 -4.81 -8.19
N GLY A 40 -4.92 -6.12 -8.18
CA GLY A 40 -4.52 -6.94 -7.06
C GLY A 40 -3.96 -8.28 -7.51
N PHE A 41 -3.17 -8.89 -6.64
CA PHE A 41 -2.72 -10.25 -6.83
C PHE A 41 -2.75 -11.02 -5.52
N TYR A 42 -2.94 -12.32 -5.66
CA TYR A 42 -2.72 -13.29 -4.62
C TYR A 42 -1.76 -14.34 -5.17
N GLY A 43 -0.80 -14.80 -4.36
CA GLY A 43 0.04 -15.91 -4.77
C GLY A 43 0.44 -16.80 -3.61
N ARG A 44 0.78 -18.04 -3.98
CA ARG A 44 1.42 -19.01 -3.10
C ARG A 44 2.75 -19.43 -3.71
N LEU A 45 3.81 -19.14 -2.98
CA LEU A 45 5.17 -19.51 -3.34
C LEU A 45 5.74 -20.44 -2.27
N ARG A 46 6.52 -21.43 -2.70
CA ARG A 46 7.39 -22.24 -1.84
C ARG A 46 8.83 -21.91 -2.19
N VAL A 47 9.66 -21.63 -1.18
CA VAL A 47 11.11 -21.49 -1.37
C VAL A 47 11.79 -22.71 -0.76
N ASP A 48 12.58 -23.42 -1.56
CA ASP A 48 13.32 -24.59 -1.08
C ASP A 48 14.72 -24.24 -0.55
N GLU A 49 15.38 -25.23 0.06
CA GLU A 49 16.70 -25.08 0.68
C GLU A 49 17.83 -24.81 -0.34
N THR A 50 17.61 -25.14 -1.61
CA THR A 50 18.55 -24.86 -2.71
C THR A 50 18.40 -23.44 -3.23
N GLY A 51 17.29 -22.80 -2.84
CA GLY A 51 16.95 -21.45 -3.23
C GLY A 51 16.10 -21.31 -4.46
N SER A 52 15.46 -22.41 -4.87
CA SER A 52 14.47 -22.41 -5.93
C SER A 52 13.14 -21.91 -5.38
N ILE A 53 12.45 -21.08 -6.17
CA ILE A 53 11.08 -20.65 -5.83
C ILE A 53 10.11 -21.41 -6.73
N ASP A 54 9.16 -22.09 -6.11
CA ASP A 54 8.07 -22.76 -6.79
C ASP A 54 6.80 -21.90 -6.67
N LEU A 55 6.25 -21.46 -7.80
CA LEU A 55 4.91 -20.90 -7.84
C LEU A 55 3.89 -22.03 -7.93
N LEU A 56 2.99 -22.12 -6.96
CA LEU A 56 1.89 -23.09 -6.99
C LEU A 56 0.60 -22.45 -7.49
N ASP A 57 0.33 -21.24 -7.05
CA ASP A 57 -0.91 -20.54 -7.35
C ASP A 57 -0.61 -19.06 -7.54
N LEU A 58 -1.25 -18.48 -8.55
CA LEU A 58 -1.22 -17.05 -8.78
C LEU A 58 -2.58 -16.61 -9.28
N CYS A 59 -3.12 -15.60 -8.64
CA CYS A 59 -4.27 -14.87 -9.11
C CYS A 59 -3.87 -13.42 -9.35
N VAL A 60 -4.25 -12.88 -10.49
CA VAL A 60 -4.12 -11.47 -10.82
C VAL A 60 -5.50 -10.95 -11.20
N ALA A 61 -5.98 -9.96 -10.46
CA ALA A 61 -7.24 -9.30 -10.70
C ALA A 61 -7.02 -7.84 -11.07
N CYS A 62 -7.64 -7.37 -12.13
CA CYS A 62 -7.60 -5.97 -12.51
C CYS A 62 -8.98 -5.46 -12.90
N SER A 63 -9.25 -4.20 -12.57
CA SER A 63 -10.45 -3.49 -12.95
C SER A 63 -10.13 -2.17 -13.62
N GLY A 64 -10.95 -1.72 -14.56
CA GLY A 64 -10.79 -0.40 -15.17
C GLY A 64 -12.04 0.05 -15.91
N LYS A 65 -12.07 1.35 -16.26
CA LYS A 65 -13.19 1.95 -17.02
C LYS A 65 -13.45 1.18 -18.31
N HIS A 66 -14.72 1.02 -18.64
CA HIS A 66 -15.14 0.44 -19.92
C HIS A 66 -14.57 1.25 -21.10
N SER A 67 -13.83 0.60 -22.00
CA SER A 67 -13.26 1.22 -23.20
C SER A 67 -14.13 1.01 -24.43
N GLU A 68 -14.14 1.94 -25.39
CA GLU A 68 -14.94 1.89 -26.63
C GLU A 68 -14.75 0.63 -27.48
N ASN A 69 -13.54 0.03 -27.49
CA ASN A 69 -13.26 -1.24 -28.19
C ASN A 69 -13.85 -2.49 -27.52
N GLY A 70 -14.56 -2.32 -26.41
CA GLY A 70 -15.21 -3.38 -25.64
C GLY A 70 -14.23 -4.30 -24.91
N PRO A 71 -14.62 -4.88 -23.76
CA PRO A 71 -13.79 -5.83 -23.02
C PRO A 71 -13.53 -7.15 -23.76
N SER A 72 -14.45 -7.57 -24.62
CA SER A 72 -14.36 -8.84 -25.36
C SER A 72 -13.16 -8.90 -26.30
N SER A 73 -12.79 -7.79 -26.93
CA SER A 73 -11.62 -7.72 -27.83
C SER A 73 -10.31 -7.90 -27.08
N LYS A 74 -10.20 -7.31 -25.88
CA LYS A 74 -9.03 -7.42 -24.99
C LYS A 74 -8.88 -8.83 -24.42
N VAL A 75 -9.99 -9.46 -24.00
CA VAL A 75 -9.99 -10.86 -23.55
C VAL A 75 -9.60 -11.80 -24.67
N LEU A 76 -10.10 -11.57 -25.89
CA LEU A 76 -9.72 -12.36 -27.06
C LEU A 76 -8.23 -12.22 -27.37
N ALA A 77 -7.69 -11.00 -27.31
CA ALA A 77 -6.26 -10.74 -27.49
C ALA A 77 -5.41 -11.47 -26.45
N LEU A 78 -5.80 -11.47 -25.16
CA LEU A 78 -5.11 -12.22 -24.10
C LEU A 78 -5.19 -13.74 -24.31
N LYS A 79 -6.35 -14.26 -24.74
CA LYS A 79 -6.51 -15.68 -25.09
C LYS A 79 -5.63 -16.07 -26.28
N GLU A 80 -5.49 -15.21 -27.27
CA GLU A 80 -4.56 -15.42 -28.38
C GLU A 80 -3.10 -15.34 -27.93
N ALA A 81 -2.75 -14.40 -27.05
CA ALA A 81 -1.42 -14.28 -26.47
C ALA A 81 -1.03 -15.55 -25.71
N LEU A 82 -1.93 -16.09 -24.87
CA LEU A 82 -1.71 -17.36 -24.17
C LEU A 82 -1.46 -18.53 -25.13
N ARG A 83 -2.18 -18.58 -26.26
CA ARG A 83 -1.92 -19.61 -27.29
C ARG A 83 -0.55 -19.47 -27.93
N ARG A 84 -0.05 -18.24 -28.07
CA ARG A 84 1.24 -17.90 -28.70
C ARG A 84 2.40 -17.81 -27.70
N SER A 85 2.15 -17.91 -26.40
CA SER A 85 3.20 -17.76 -25.39
C SER A 85 4.24 -18.89 -25.49
N GLN A 86 5.44 -18.61 -24.98
CA GLN A 86 6.53 -19.59 -24.96
C GLN A 86 6.39 -20.62 -23.82
N SER A 87 5.35 -20.52 -23.00
CA SER A 87 5.05 -21.46 -21.92
C SER A 87 4.78 -22.86 -22.46
N LYS A 88 5.13 -23.88 -21.68
CA LYS A 88 4.91 -25.27 -22.09
C LYS A 88 3.42 -25.59 -22.22
N PRO A 89 3.00 -26.53 -23.09
CA PRO A 89 1.58 -26.93 -23.21
C PRO A 89 0.91 -27.23 -21.86
N GLU A 90 1.58 -27.99 -21.00
CA GLU A 90 1.09 -28.37 -19.67
C GLU A 90 0.94 -27.20 -18.69
N GLU A 91 1.76 -26.15 -18.83
CA GLU A 91 1.63 -24.93 -18.04
C GLU A 91 0.46 -24.08 -18.55
N ARG A 92 0.26 -24.03 -19.87
CA ARG A 92 -0.85 -23.28 -20.51
C ARG A 92 -2.22 -23.78 -20.07
N ASP A 93 -2.38 -25.09 -19.89
CA ASP A 93 -3.64 -25.70 -19.42
C ASP A 93 -3.98 -25.34 -17.96
N GLN A 94 -3.00 -24.84 -17.19
CA GLN A 94 -3.22 -24.36 -15.83
C GLN A 94 -3.67 -22.89 -15.76
N PHE A 95 -3.59 -22.14 -16.87
CA PHE A 95 -4.07 -20.76 -16.90
C PHE A 95 -5.56 -20.69 -17.18
N ARG A 96 -6.27 -19.90 -16.37
CA ARG A 96 -7.68 -19.60 -16.58
C ARG A 96 -7.89 -18.09 -16.66
N ILE A 97 -8.74 -17.67 -17.60
CA ILE A 97 -9.04 -16.26 -17.88
C ILE A 97 -10.53 -16.04 -17.67
N ASN A 98 -10.87 -15.39 -16.58
CA ASN A 98 -12.23 -15.04 -16.20
C ASN A 98 -12.46 -13.53 -16.41
N PHE A 99 -13.58 -13.18 -17.03
CA PHE A 99 -13.93 -11.78 -17.31
C PHE A 99 -15.35 -11.48 -16.84
N THR A 100 -15.54 -10.36 -16.16
CA THR A 100 -16.86 -9.86 -15.76
C THR A 100 -16.97 -8.35 -16.05
N SER A 101 -18.06 -7.91 -16.67
CA SER A 101 -18.26 -6.51 -17.09
C SER A 101 -19.12 -5.68 -16.13
N GLU A 102 -19.61 -6.27 -15.05
CA GLU A 102 -20.58 -5.62 -14.17
C GLU A 102 -20.04 -5.45 -12.76
N THR A 103 -20.00 -4.21 -12.30
CA THR A 103 -19.92 -3.88 -10.88
C THR A 103 -21.14 -3.06 -10.49
N PRO A 104 -21.93 -3.49 -9.50
CA PRO A 104 -23.03 -2.68 -8.97
C PRO A 104 -22.57 -1.50 -8.08
N TYR A 105 -21.26 -1.39 -7.79
CA TYR A 105 -20.72 -0.54 -6.72
C TYR A 105 -20.36 0.90 -7.15
N ARG A 106 -20.11 1.13 -8.44
CA ARG A 106 -19.94 2.47 -9.04
C ARG A 106 -20.99 2.58 -10.14
N ARG A 107 -21.75 3.69 -10.22
CA ARG A 107 -22.73 3.94 -11.30
C ARG A 107 -22.10 4.08 -12.70
N ILE A 108 -20.85 3.66 -12.86
CA ILE A 108 -20.06 3.61 -14.09
C ILE A 108 -19.72 2.13 -14.29
N PRO A 109 -20.02 1.52 -15.45
CA PRO A 109 -19.62 0.14 -15.71
C PRO A 109 -18.09 0.04 -15.74
N ASP A 110 -17.52 -0.69 -14.78
CA ASP A 110 -16.12 -1.08 -14.78
C ASP A 110 -16.00 -2.52 -15.30
N SER A 111 -14.94 -2.79 -16.05
CA SER A 111 -14.60 -4.11 -16.56
C SER A 111 -13.57 -4.76 -15.65
N HIS A 112 -13.78 -6.03 -15.30
CA HIS A 112 -12.92 -6.81 -14.41
C HIS A 112 -12.36 -8.02 -15.15
N LEU A 113 -11.07 -8.24 -15.01
CA LEU A 113 -10.35 -9.40 -15.51
C LEU A 113 -9.70 -10.09 -14.33
N VAL A 114 -9.86 -11.40 -14.26
CA VAL A 114 -9.19 -12.28 -13.31
C VAL A 114 -8.44 -13.33 -14.12
N LEU A 115 -7.14 -13.38 -13.90
CA LEU A 115 -6.23 -14.38 -14.46
C LEU A 115 -5.77 -15.26 -13.32
N THR A 116 -5.88 -16.56 -13.48
CA THR A 116 -5.44 -17.53 -12.46
C THR A 116 -4.52 -18.58 -13.06
N TYR A 117 -3.62 -19.08 -12.22
CA TYR A 117 -2.72 -20.19 -12.47
C TYR A 117 -2.81 -21.18 -11.30
N GLY A 118 -2.77 -22.48 -11.62
CA GLY A 118 -2.89 -23.55 -10.62
C GLY A 118 -4.31 -23.64 -10.05
N ASN A 119 -4.42 -23.78 -8.73
CA ASN A 119 -5.69 -23.87 -8.01
C ASN A 119 -6.10 -22.51 -7.40
N ALA A 120 -5.54 -21.39 -7.90
CA ALA A 120 -5.83 -20.07 -7.38
C ALA A 120 -7.33 -19.71 -7.44
N ASP A 121 -8.08 -20.25 -8.42
CA ASP A 121 -9.54 -20.10 -8.53
C ASP A 121 -10.29 -20.69 -7.32
N ASP A 122 -9.85 -21.83 -6.78
CA ASP A 122 -10.52 -22.48 -5.64
C ASP A 122 -10.23 -21.74 -4.32
N LEU A 123 -9.09 -21.02 -4.27
CA LEU A 123 -8.68 -20.19 -3.14
C LEU A 123 -9.25 -18.77 -3.24
N TRP A 124 -9.61 -18.35 -4.45
CA TRP A 124 -10.13 -17.04 -4.78
C TRP A 124 -11.41 -16.72 -4.02
N ASP A 125 -12.35 -17.67 -3.91
CA ASP A 125 -13.60 -17.46 -3.17
C ASP A 125 -13.34 -17.26 -1.66
N HIS A 126 -12.42 -18.03 -1.07
CA HIS A 126 -12.06 -17.89 0.34
C HIS A 126 -11.35 -16.56 0.63
N HIS A 127 -10.46 -16.12 -0.27
CA HIS A 127 -9.76 -14.85 -0.11
C HIS A 127 -10.70 -13.67 -0.37
N LEU A 128 -11.50 -13.69 -1.45
CA LEU A 128 -12.54 -12.69 -1.72
C LEU A 128 -13.56 -12.55 -0.60
N GLU A 129 -13.92 -13.62 0.12
CA GLU A 129 -14.78 -13.49 1.30
C GLU A 129 -14.11 -12.72 2.45
N GLN A 130 -12.79 -12.68 2.50
CA GLN A 130 -12.00 -11.91 3.47
C GLN A 130 -11.69 -10.48 2.99
N ILE A 131 -11.44 -10.26 1.70
CA ILE A 131 -11.14 -8.93 1.11
C ILE A 131 -12.38 -8.18 0.59
N ARG A 132 -13.47 -8.86 0.24
CA ARG A 132 -14.77 -8.20 0.08
C ARG A 132 -15.24 -7.87 1.49
N PRO A 133 -15.31 -6.59 1.87
CA PRO A 133 -16.11 -6.27 3.03
C PRO A 133 -17.51 -6.83 2.75
N LYS A 134 -17.99 -7.78 3.56
CA LYS A 134 -19.44 -7.98 3.68
C LYS A 134 -19.95 -6.58 3.96
N PRO A 135 -20.81 -5.98 3.11
CA PRO A 135 -21.38 -4.69 3.44
C PRO A 135 -22.24 -4.95 4.69
N LYS A 136 -21.66 -4.75 5.87
CA LYS A 136 -22.45 -4.41 7.03
C LYS A 136 -23.12 -3.12 6.58
N ALA A 137 -24.44 -3.18 6.43
CA ALA A 137 -25.26 -2.00 6.28
C ALA A 137 -24.96 -1.11 7.50
N SER A 138 -23.92 -0.31 7.39
CA SER A 138 -23.76 0.82 8.27
C SER A 138 -24.96 1.69 7.94
N GLY A 139 -25.83 1.96 8.91
CA GLY A 139 -26.96 2.88 8.73
C GLY A 139 -26.55 4.33 8.43
N ASN A 140 -25.36 4.54 7.88
CA ASN A 140 -24.78 5.80 7.47
C ASN A 140 -24.74 5.86 5.93
N PRO A 141 -25.56 6.71 5.30
CA PRO A 141 -25.67 6.80 3.84
C PRO A 141 -24.39 7.27 3.12
N LEU A 142 -23.40 7.83 3.83
CA LEU A 142 -22.10 8.19 3.26
C LEU A 142 -21.21 6.96 2.99
N LEU A 143 -21.38 5.90 3.79
CA LEU A 143 -20.67 4.63 3.65
C LEU A 143 -21.21 3.80 2.47
N GLU A 144 -22.53 3.80 2.27
CA GLU A 144 -23.18 3.13 1.13
C GLU A 144 -22.79 3.76 -0.22
N GLN A 145 -22.33 5.02 -0.20
CA GLN A 145 -21.95 5.76 -1.41
C GLN A 145 -20.44 5.75 -1.68
N ASN A 146 -19.63 5.10 -0.85
CA ASN A 146 -18.17 5.03 -0.99
C ASN A 146 -17.57 6.43 -1.20
N ILE A 147 -18.10 7.45 -0.52
CA ILE A 147 -17.73 8.85 -0.74
C ILE A 147 -16.31 9.05 -0.19
N TYR A 148 -15.34 9.00 -1.10
CA TYR A 148 -14.04 9.63 -0.95
C TYR A 148 -14.30 11.07 -0.49
N TYR A 149 -13.66 11.53 0.60
CA TYR A 149 -13.77 12.94 0.94
C TYR A 149 -13.27 13.74 -0.27
N PRO A 150 -13.99 14.80 -0.70
CA PRO A 150 -13.58 15.56 -1.85
C PRO A 150 -12.17 16.08 -1.63
N VAL A 151 -11.22 15.55 -2.39
CA VAL A 151 -9.84 16.02 -2.38
C VAL A 151 -9.90 17.47 -2.88
N SER A 152 -9.45 18.40 -2.04
CA SER A 152 -9.52 19.82 -2.38
C SER A 152 -8.75 20.08 -3.68
N GLN A 153 -9.46 20.59 -4.70
CA GLN A 153 -8.87 20.91 -6.00
C GLN A 153 -7.97 22.16 -5.97
N LYS A 154 -7.83 22.82 -4.81
CA LYS A 154 -7.02 24.05 -4.62
C LYS A 154 -5.64 23.77 -4.00
N ALA A 155 -5.06 22.60 -4.25
CA ALA A 155 -3.71 22.31 -3.79
C ALA A 155 -2.70 22.99 -4.72
N ASN A 156 -1.97 23.98 -4.21
CA ASN A 156 -0.71 24.41 -4.79
C ASN A 156 0.41 24.10 -3.80
N PRO A 157 1.07 22.94 -3.92
CA PRO A 157 2.14 22.56 -3.01
C PRO A 157 3.27 23.57 -2.96
N ALA A 158 3.46 24.35 -4.04
CA ALA A 158 4.47 25.39 -4.14
C ALA A 158 4.43 26.37 -2.95
N ASP A 159 3.22 26.66 -2.47
CA ASP A 159 2.93 27.73 -1.52
C ASP A 159 3.03 27.27 -0.06
N ALA A 160 3.18 25.96 0.19
CA ALA A 160 3.29 25.42 1.53
C ALA A 160 4.47 26.00 2.30
N ARG A 161 4.21 26.47 3.52
CA ARG A 161 5.19 27.16 4.36
C ARG A 161 6.28 26.19 4.78
N LYS A 162 7.54 26.50 4.45
CA LYS A 162 8.68 25.76 4.97
C LYS A 162 8.78 26.00 6.48
N VAL A 163 8.93 24.94 7.25
CA VAL A 163 9.13 25.00 8.70
C VAL A 163 10.55 24.57 9.03
N SER A 164 11.13 25.12 10.10
CA SER A 164 12.41 24.62 10.63
C SER A 164 12.19 23.44 11.58
N LEU A 165 13.22 22.61 11.78
CA LEU A 165 13.15 21.51 12.76
C LEU A 165 12.84 22.03 14.17
N ALA A 166 13.46 23.16 14.57
CA ALA A 166 13.25 23.75 15.89
C ALA A 166 11.80 24.22 16.08
N GLU A 167 11.25 24.91 15.09
CA GLU A 167 9.85 25.36 15.11
C GLU A 167 8.88 24.19 15.15
N LEU A 168 9.09 23.16 14.33
CA LEU A 168 8.24 21.96 14.35
C LEU A 168 8.31 21.22 15.69
N SER A 169 9.51 21.11 16.27
CA SER A 169 9.68 20.46 17.59
C SER A 169 8.91 21.20 18.69
N ASN A 170 8.94 22.54 18.66
CA ASN A 170 8.19 23.37 19.60
C ASN A 170 6.67 23.28 19.38
N LEU A 171 6.21 23.18 18.13
CA LEU A 171 4.78 22.98 17.84
C LEU A 171 4.28 21.65 18.40
N LEU A 172 5.04 20.56 18.20
CA LEU A 172 4.69 19.21 18.63
C LEU A 172 4.80 19.02 20.15
N SER A 173 5.69 19.74 20.84
CA SER A 173 5.77 19.67 22.31
C SER A 173 4.57 20.32 23.00
N GLN A 174 3.94 21.29 22.35
CA GLN A 174 2.79 22.04 22.89
C GLN A 174 1.43 21.48 22.43
N ASN A 175 1.42 20.70 21.34
CA ASN A 175 0.19 20.27 20.70
C ASN A 175 0.27 18.78 20.35
N PRO A 176 -0.64 17.93 20.87
CA PRO A 176 -0.69 16.53 20.48
C PRO A 176 -0.95 16.40 18.97
N ALA A 177 -0.25 15.45 18.37
CA ALA A 177 -0.30 15.20 16.94
C ALA A 177 -0.75 13.78 16.61
N ILE A 178 -1.24 13.59 15.40
CA ILE A 178 -1.52 12.28 14.81
C ILE A 178 -0.56 12.11 13.65
N ALA A 179 0.14 10.98 13.58
CA ALA A 179 0.97 10.66 12.43
C ALA A 179 0.11 9.97 11.37
N ILE A 180 0.25 10.36 10.11
CA ILE A 180 -0.28 9.61 8.96
C ILE A 180 0.90 9.19 8.08
N THR A 181 1.01 7.90 7.81
CA THR A 181 2.16 7.30 7.14
C THR A 181 1.76 6.54 5.89
N GLY A 182 2.63 6.57 4.89
CA GLY A 182 2.51 5.78 3.66
C GLY A 182 3.79 5.03 3.34
N ALA A 183 3.81 4.34 2.20
CA ALA A 183 4.89 3.41 1.84
C ALA A 183 6.30 4.03 1.87
N GLY A 184 6.40 5.36 1.71
CA GLY A 184 7.68 6.07 1.80
C GLY A 184 8.42 5.89 3.13
N ILE A 185 7.70 5.69 4.25
CA ILE A 185 8.34 5.50 5.57
C ILE A 185 9.07 4.15 5.70
N SER A 186 8.65 3.14 4.92
CA SER A 186 9.20 1.79 4.95
C SER A 186 10.32 1.57 3.94
N THR A 187 10.65 2.58 3.14
CA THR A 187 11.75 2.51 2.15
C THR A 187 13.11 2.25 2.78
N GLY A 188 13.41 2.88 3.92
CA GLY A 188 14.61 2.61 4.71
C GLY A 188 14.66 1.22 5.35
N SER A 189 13.55 0.48 5.34
CA SER A 189 13.45 -0.90 5.83
C SER A 189 13.59 -1.95 4.71
N GLY A 190 13.92 -1.53 3.48
CA GLY A 190 14.06 -2.43 2.33
C GLY A 190 12.77 -2.69 1.57
N ILE A 191 11.63 -2.18 2.03
CA ILE A 191 10.35 -2.27 1.33
C ILE A 191 10.29 -1.19 0.24
N PRO A 192 10.17 -1.54 -1.05
CA PRO A 192 10.03 -0.55 -2.10
C PRO A 192 8.78 0.29 -1.88
N SER A 193 8.87 1.61 -2.07
CA SER A 193 7.67 2.44 -2.17
C SER A 193 6.86 2.01 -3.40
N PHE A 194 5.55 2.28 -3.40
CA PHE A 194 4.76 2.01 -4.60
C PHE A 194 5.24 2.85 -5.79
N ARG A 195 5.51 4.13 -5.55
CA ARG A 195 5.91 5.12 -6.55
C ARG A 195 7.38 5.51 -6.42
N GLY A 196 7.94 6.12 -7.46
CA GLY A 196 9.29 6.69 -7.49
C GLY A 196 10.31 5.85 -8.25
N GLU A 197 11.54 6.36 -8.34
CA GLU A 197 12.62 5.78 -9.16
C GLU A 197 13.00 4.35 -8.76
N LYS A 198 12.73 3.94 -7.52
CA LYS A 198 12.95 2.56 -7.04
C LYS A 198 11.65 1.85 -6.69
N GLY A 199 10.52 2.39 -7.12
CA GLY A 199 9.20 1.92 -6.71
C GLY A 199 8.65 0.77 -7.52
N LEU A 200 7.66 0.09 -6.96
CA LEU A 200 6.94 -1.01 -7.60
C LEU A 200 6.29 -0.64 -8.93
N GLU A 201 5.92 0.63 -9.14
CA GLU A 201 5.28 1.09 -10.38
C GLU A 201 6.10 0.81 -11.64
N ARG A 202 7.41 0.59 -11.53
CA ARG A 202 8.25 0.15 -12.67
C ARG A 202 7.92 -1.27 -13.14
N HIS A 203 7.49 -2.13 -12.21
CA HIS A 203 7.09 -3.50 -12.50
C HIS A 203 5.57 -3.61 -12.68
N PHE A 204 4.80 -2.77 -11.97
CA PHE A 204 3.34 -2.79 -11.94
C PHE A 204 2.76 -1.38 -12.15
N PRO A 205 2.88 -0.81 -13.37
CA PRO A 205 2.44 0.56 -13.66
C PRO A 205 0.91 0.70 -13.56
N LEU A 206 0.42 1.39 -12.51
CA LEU A 206 -1.03 1.63 -12.30
C LEU A 206 -1.65 2.64 -13.27
N HIS A 207 -0.84 3.35 -14.04
CA HIS A 207 -1.32 4.35 -15.01
C HIS A 207 -1.61 3.74 -16.38
N GLU A 208 -1.23 2.48 -16.62
CA GLU A 208 -1.50 1.84 -17.89
C GLU A 208 -2.97 1.48 -18.08
N PRO A 209 -3.46 1.50 -19.34
CA PRO A 209 -4.81 1.07 -19.64
C PRO A 209 -5.00 -0.40 -19.32
N PHE A 210 -6.19 -0.75 -18.82
CA PHE A 210 -6.63 -2.14 -18.63
C PHE A 210 -6.46 -2.95 -19.93
N PRO A 211 -5.93 -4.19 -19.89
CA PRO A 211 -5.58 -4.99 -18.71
C PRO A 211 -4.14 -4.73 -18.17
N GLY A 212 -3.32 -4.02 -18.94
CA GLY A 212 -1.98 -3.55 -18.56
C GLY A 212 -0.87 -4.61 -18.61
N THR A 213 0.36 -4.15 -18.40
CA THR A 213 1.61 -4.92 -18.42
C THR A 213 1.58 -6.12 -17.49
N VAL A 214 0.90 -6.04 -16.35
CA VAL A 214 0.90 -7.15 -15.39
C VAL A 214 0.10 -8.35 -15.89
N ALA A 215 -1.03 -8.10 -16.58
CA ALA A 215 -1.80 -9.15 -17.22
C ALA A 215 -1.02 -9.81 -18.36
N ASN A 216 -0.28 -9.00 -19.15
CA ASN A 216 0.60 -9.52 -20.19
C ASN A 216 1.74 -10.34 -19.57
N LEU A 217 2.39 -9.85 -18.51
CA LEU A 217 3.48 -10.55 -17.83
C LEU A 217 3.02 -11.88 -17.25
N MET A 218 1.79 -11.96 -16.72
CA MET A 218 1.24 -13.22 -16.23
C MET A 218 1.06 -14.27 -17.34
N ILE A 219 0.76 -13.85 -18.56
CA ILE A 219 0.49 -14.77 -19.68
C ILE A 219 1.78 -15.10 -20.47
N GLU A 220 2.60 -14.09 -20.73
CA GLU A 220 3.76 -14.17 -21.61
C GLU A 220 5.03 -14.59 -20.85
N GLU A 221 5.20 -14.13 -19.61
CA GLU A 221 6.38 -14.40 -18.78
C GLU A 221 6.00 -14.72 -17.31
N PRO A 222 5.13 -15.71 -17.02
CA PRO A 222 4.65 -16.00 -15.67
C PRO A 222 5.77 -16.28 -14.66
N HIS A 223 6.86 -16.90 -15.09
CA HIS A 223 8.06 -17.12 -14.27
C HIS A 223 8.68 -15.81 -13.79
N ARG A 224 8.77 -14.81 -14.68
CA ARG A 224 9.31 -13.50 -14.37
C ARG A 224 8.39 -12.73 -13.43
N LEU A 225 7.08 -12.84 -13.62
CA LEU A 225 6.11 -12.29 -12.67
C LEU A 225 6.29 -12.92 -11.28
N ALA A 226 6.39 -14.25 -11.20
CA ALA A 226 6.63 -14.96 -9.95
C ALA A 226 7.92 -14.51 -9.26
N GLN A 227 9.02 -14.32 -10.01
CA GLN A 227 10.27 -13.77 -9.50
C GLN A 227 10.09 -12.39 -8.86
N ILE A 228 9.43 -11.47 -9.57
CA ILE A 228 9.19 -10.10 -9.07
C ILE A 228 8.37 -10.16 -7.77
N LEU A 229 7.29 -10.95 -7.77
CA LEU A 229 6.42 -11.11 -6.61
C LEU A 229 7.14 -11.74 -5.41
N ALA A 230 7.98 -12.75 -5.65
CA ALA A 230 8.74 -13.42 -4.61
C ALA A 230 9.80 -12.50 -3.98
N GLN A 231 10.55 -11.76 -4.81
CA GLN A 231 11.51 -10.75 -4.35
C GLN A 231 10.83 -9.70 -3.49
N PHE A 232 9.64 -9.31 -3.93
CA PHE A 232 8.84 -8.32 -3.25
C PHE A 232 8.32 -8.83 -1.90
N GLN A 233 7.80 -10.07 -1.84
CA GLN A 233 7.41 -10.73 -0.60
C GLN A 233 8.59 -10.90 0.37
N ALA A 234 9.79 -11.21 -0.15
CA ALA A 234 11.02 -11.27 0.63
C ALA A 234 11.29 -9.96 1.36
N ALA A 235 11.14 -8.83 0.66
CA ALA A 235 11.38 -7.52 1.23
C ALA A 235 10.47 -7.28 2.45
N PHE A 236 9.22 -7.73 2.42
CA PHE A 236 8.28 -7.62 3.55
C PHE A 236 8.69 -8.47 4.74
N ILE A 237 9.06 -9.73 4.48
CA ILE A 237 9.44 -10.68 5.53
C ILE A 237 10.71 -10.24 6.24
N GLN A 238 11.68 -9.69 5.49
CA GLN A 238 12.97 -9.25 6.00
C GLN A 238 12.95 -7.88 6.65
N ALA A 239 11.98 -7.05 6.29
CA ALA A 239 11.97 -5.67 6.71
C ALA A 239 11.95 -5.61 8.24
N GLU A 240 12.89 -4.87 8.81
CA GLU A 240 12.90 -4.52 10.23
C GLU A 240 12.50 -3.05 10.41
N PRO A 241 11.89 -2.68 11.54
CA PRO A 241 11.55 -1.29 11.78
C PRO A 241 12.80 -0.40 11.75
N ASN A 242 12.79 0.57 10.83
CA ASN A 242 13.87 1.57 10.73
C ASN A 242 13.76 2.64 11.82
N ALA A 243 14.67 3.62 11.79
CA ALA A 243 14.72 4.71 12.76
C ALA A 243 13.42 5.53 12.85
N ALA A 244 12.73 5.76 11.72
CA ALA A 244 11.47 6.51 11.70
C ALA A 244 10.38 5.79 12.51
N HIS A 245 10.20 4.49 12.30
CA HIS A 245 9.21 3.68 13.05
C HIS A 245 9.50 3.70 14.55
N LYS A 246 10.76 3.46 14.92
CA LYS A 246 11.20 3.44 16.34
C LYS A 246 10.99 4.78 17.02
N VAL A 247 11.26 5.88 16.31
CA VAL A 247 11.01 7.22 16.85
C VAL A 247 9.52 7.48 17.01
N LEU A 248 8.68 7.13 16.02
CA LEU A 248 7.24 7.31 16.14
C LEU A 248 6.65 6.50 17.30
N ALA A 249 7.11 5.26 17.50
CA ALA A 249 6.75 4.46 18.67
C ALA A 249 7.10 5.16 19.99
N HIS A 250 8.30 5.74 20.07
CA HIS A 250 8.71 6.48 21.27
C HIS A 250 7.95 7.80 21.46
N LEU A 251 7.72 8.56 20.39
CA LEU A 251 6.91 9.79 20.46
C LEU A 251 5.46 9.49 20.83
N GLU A 252 4.94 8.31 20.46
CA GLU A 252 3.65 7.80 20.91
C GLU A 252 3.66 7.47 22.40
N GLU A 253 4.69 6.75 22.86
CA GLU A 253 4.89 6.38 24.26
C GLU A 253 4.88 7.61 25.20
N ILE A 254 5.54 8.70 24.80
CA ILE A 254 5.60 9.96 25.57
C ILE A 254 4.42 10.92 25.29
N GLY A 255 3.45 10.51 24.47
CA GLY A 255 2.19 11.21 24.25
C GLY A 255 2.21 12.41 23.31
N ILE A 256 3.33 12.65 22.60
CA ILE A 256 3.45 13.67 21.55
C ILE A 256 2.67 13.25 20.31
N ILE A 257 2.84 11.99 19.90
CA ILE A 257 1.97 11.34 18.92
C ILE A 257 0.86 10.61 19.69
N ARG A 258 -0.40 10.83 19.34
CA ARG A 258 -1.53 10.14 19.98
C ARG A 258 -1.93 8.86 19.27
N HIS A 259 -1.82 8.88 17.95
CA HIS A 259 -2.22 7.80 17.07
C HIS A 259 -1.34 7.79 15.82
N ILE A 260 -1.12 6.60 15.28
CA ILE A 260 -0.47 6.42 13.97
C ILE A 260 -1.50 5.84 13.02
N ILE A 261 -1.76 6.55 11.94
CA ILE A 261 -2.55 6.08 10.81
C ILE A 261 -1.57 5.59 9.75
N THR A 262 -1.76 4.39 9.25
CA THR A 262 -0.87 3.85 8.22
C THR A 262 -1.65 3.23 7.07
N GLY A 263 -1.19 3.51 5.85
CA GLY A 263 -1.61 2.78 4.65
C GLY A 263 -0.76 1.53 4.37
N ASN A 264 0.15 1.17 5.28
CA ASN A 264 1.08 0.07 5.07
C ASN A 264 0.59 -1.20 5.79
N ASP A 265 0.58 -2.32 5.07
CA ASP A 265 0.26 -3.64 5.62
C ASP A 265 1.49 -4.36 6.23
N ASP A 266 2.64 -3.68 6.31
CA ASP A 266 3.95 -4.26 6.69
C ASP A 266 4.14 -4.53 8.21
N LYS A 267 3.24 -4.02 9.05
CA LYS A 267 3.27 -4.15 10.52
C LYS A 267 4.55 -3.59 11.19
N LEU A 268 5.32 -2.75 10.50
CA LEU A 268 6.58 -2.23 11.04
C LEU A 268 6.38 -1.23 12.19
N HIS A 269 5.26 -0.52 12.24
CA HIS A 269 4.93 0.36 13.37
C HIS A 269 4.68 -0.45 14.64
N GLU A 270 3.85 -1.48 14.57
CA GLU A 270 3.56 -2.35 15.70
C GLU A 270 4.84 -3.08 16.18
N ARG A 271 5.64 -3.59 15.24
CA ARG A 271 6.95 -4.20 15.54
C ARG A 271 7.96 -3.23 16.15
N ALA A 272 7.83 -1.92 15.87
CA ALA A 272 8.65 -0.89 16.50
C ALA A 272 8.22 -0.57 17.95
N GLY A 273 7.05 -1.04 18.38
CA GLY A 273 6.49 -0.82 19.71
C GLY A 273 5.27 0.11 19.75
N SER A 274 4.81 0.63 18.61
CA SER A 274 3.60 1.46 18.56
C SER A 274 2.35 0.66 18.93
N ARG A 275 1.47 1.22 19.74
CA ARG A 275 0.29 0.53 20.30
C ARG A 275 -1.03 1.02 19.71
N ARG A 276 -1.12 2.26 19.25
CA ARG A 276 -2.34 2.89 18.72
C ARG A 276 -2.20 3.11 17.22
N VAL A 277 -2.00 2.01 16.51
CA VAL A 277 -1.86 1.96 15.06
C VAL A 277 -3.21 1.66 14.42
N HIS A 278 -3.62 2.49 13.47
CA HIS A 278 -4.87 2.38 12.73
C HIS A 278 -4.57 2.15 11.26
N LEU A 279 -4.88 0.95 10.77
CA LEU A 279 -4.76 0.65 9.36
C LEU A 279 -5.83 1.42 8.58
N LYS A 280 -5.42 2.05 7.50
CA LYS A 280 -6.32 2.75 6.57
C LYS A 280 -7.15 1.74 5.78
N SER A 281 -8.16 1.16 6.41
CA SER A 281 -9.10 0.28 5.71
C SER A 281 -10.01 1.09 4.78
N HIS A 282 -10.53 0.43 3.73
CA HIS A 282 -11.50 1.00 2.79
C HIS A 282 -12.80 1.45 3.47
N THR A 283 -13.04 1.03 4.71
CA THR A 283 -14.13 1.49 5.56
C THR A 283 -13.57 2.44 6.60
N TYR A 284 -13.61 3.74 6.32
CA TYR A 284 -13.22 4.83 7.23
C TYR A 284 -14.11 4.95 8.47
N PHE A 285 -14.76 3.88 8.90
CA PHE A 285 -15.68 3.90 10.01
C PHE A 285 -15.50 2.61 10.77
N GLU A 286 -15.33 2.73 12.08
CA GLU A 286 -15.50 1.59 12.96
C GLU A 286 -16.90 0.99 12.71
N PRO A 287 -17.06 -0.35 12.83
CA PRO A 287 -18.34 -1.02 12.57
C PRO A 287 -19.52 -0.50 13.38
N ASP A 288 -19.28 0.31 14.42
CA ASP A 288 -20.27 0.92 15.29
C ASP A 288 -20.76 2.30 14.81
N GLY A 289 -20.25 2.80 13.67
CA GLY A 289 -20.68 4.06 13.07
C GLY A 289 -20.22 5.31 13.82
N LYS A 290 -19.35 5.21 14.83
CA LYS A 290 -18.93 6.37 15.65
C LYS A 290 -17.86 7.25 15.04
N GLY A 291 -17.30 6.88 13.89
CA GLY A 291 -16.32 7.70 13.18
C GLY A 291 -15.05 7.96 13.98
N TRP A 292 -14.08 8.59 13.33
CA TRP A 292 -12.76 8.89 13.89
C TRP A 292 -12.83 10.04 14.92
N ASN A 293 -13.65 9.96 15.97
CA ASN A 293 -13.73 11.01 16.98
C ASN A 293 -12.36 11.28 17.62
N TRP A 294 -11.53 10.25 17.73
CA TRP A 294 -10.15 10.36 18.19
C TRP A 294 -9.24 11.16 17.23
N LEU A 295 -9.60 11.36 15.95
CA LEU A 295 -8.85 12.29 15.07
C LEU A 295 -8.83 13.71 15.65
N THR A 296 -9.88 14.09 16.37
CA THR A 296 -9.96 15.41 17.02
C THR A 296 -9.00 15.58 18.19
N GLU A 297 -8.39 14.49 18.68
CA GLU A 297 -7.32 14.56 19.69
C GLU A 297 -6.05 15.21 19.14
N GLY A 298 -5.85 15.19 17.82
CA GLY A 298 -4.69 15.77 17.14
C GLY A 298 -4.97 17.19 16.66
N LYS A 299 -4.20 18.17 17.15
CA LYS A 299 -4.18 19.51 16.55
C LYS A 299 -3.31 19.60 15.30
N ILE A 300 -2.40 18.64 15.14
CA ILE A 300 -1.46 18.53 14.04
C ILE A 300 -1.61 17.14 13.40
N LEU A 301 -1.71 17.08 12.07
CA LEU A 301 -1.59 15.85 11.29
C LEU A 301 -0.19 15.82 10.65
N LEU A 302 0.68 14.96 11.17
CA LEU A 302 2.04 14.78 10.70
C LEU A 302 2.10 13.71 9.60
N ALA A 303 2.12 14.15 8.34
CA ALA A 303 2.18 13.29 7.17
C ALA A 303 3.62 12.90 6.80
N ILE A 304 3.89 11.60 6.70
CA ILE A 304 5.22 11.04 6.47
C ILE A 304 5.17 9.96 5.40
N GLY A 305 5.98 10.08 4.35
CA GLY A 305 6.06 9.05 3.31
C GLY A 305 4.82 8.93 2.43
N LEU A 306 4.01 9.99 2.34
CA LEU A 306 2.81 10.09 1.49
C LEU A 306 3.03 11.11 0.37
N GLY A 307 2.60 10.78 -0.84
CA GLY A 307 2.66 11.70 -1.99
C GLY A 307 1.35 12.41 -2.30
N ARG A 308 0.21 11.82 -1.92
CA ARG A 308 -1.15 12.30 -2.24
C ARG A 308 -2.08 12.13 -1.04
N ASP A 309 -3.16 12.90 -1.04
CA ASP A 309 -4.27 12.69 -0.13
C ASP A 309 -5.13 11.53 -0.61
N GLU A 310 -4.70 10.33 -0.25
CA GLU A 310 -5.40 9.11 -0.58
C GLU A 310 -6.72 9.06 0.20
N HIS A 311 -7.84 8.96 -0.52
CA HIS A 311 -9.21 8.91 0.03
C HIS A 311 -9.69 10.16 0.78
N GLY A 312 -8.93 11.26 0.72
CA GLY A 312 -9.37 12.57 1.19
C GLY A 312 -9.29 12.78 2.71
N LEU A 313 -8.60 11.91 3.44
CA LEU A 313 -8.45 12.02 4.90
C LEU A 313 -7.70 13.30 5.30
N ILE A 314 -6.67 13.70 4.55
CA ILE A 314 -5.93 14.94 4.84
C ILE A 314 -6.84 16.15 4.62
N SER A 315 -7.63 16.13 3.53
CA SER A 315 -8.63 17.16 3.24
C SER A 315 -9.71 17.24 4.32
N TYR A 316 -10.15 16.10 4.85
CA TYR A 316 -11.08 16.05 5.98
C TYR A 316 -10.47 16.69 7.24
N CYS A 317 -9.28 16.26 7.67
CA CYS A 317 -8.60 16.82 8.85
C CYS A 317 -8.38 18.34 8.70
N ARG A 318 -7.99 18.80 7.51
CA ARG A 318 -7.85 20.22 7.22
C ARG A 318 -9.18 20.97 7.38
N GLY A 319 -10.28 20.40 6.89
CA GLY A 319 -11.62 20.95 7.06
C GLY A 319 -12.08 21.03 8.52
N GLN A 320 -11.52 20.20 9.40
CA GLN A 320 -11.73 20.27 10.85
C GLN A 320 -10.77 21.25 11.57
N GLY A 321 -9.94 21.99 10.83
CA GLY A 321 -8.97 22.93 11.39
C GLY A 321 -7.68 22.29 11.91
N THR A 322 -7.41 21.03 11.57
CA THR A 322 -6.13 20.37 11.90
C THR A 322 -5.00 20.96 11.07
N LEU A 323 -3.88 21.30 11.69
CA LEU A 323 -2.70 21.78 11.00
C LEU A 323 -2.00 20.63 10.28
N ILE A 324 -1.95 20.66 8.96
CA ILE A 324 -1.26 19.64 8.18
C ILE A 324 0.22 19.96 8.12
N THR A 325 1.06 19.00 8.50
CA THR A 325 2.52 19.12 8.42
C THR A 325 3.09 17.91 7.70
N ALA A 326 3.89 18.11 6.66
CA ALA A 326 4.53 17.02 5.92
C ALA A 326 6.05 16.97 6.15
N ILE A 327 6.56 15.76 6.39
CA ILE A 327 7.99 15.42 6.34
C ILE A 327 8.22 14.53 5.12
N SER A 328 8.96 15.03 4.14
CA SER A 328 9.26 14.26 2.92
C SER A 328 10.46 14.82 2.16
N PRO A 329 11.25 13.99 1.45
CA PRO A 329 12.32 14.48 0.57
C PRO A 329 11.75 15.29 -0.60
N ASN A 330 10.60 14.86 -1.11
CA ASN A 330 9.88 15.49 -2.22
C ASN A 330 8.58 16.10 -1.71
N ARG A 331 8.23 17.27 -2.24
CA ARG A 331 7.06 18.02 -1.81
C ARG A 331 5.77 17.28 -2.21
N PRO A 332 4.91 16.86 -1.26
CA PRO A 332 3.68 16.14 -1.59
C PRO A 332 2.65 17.00 -2.32
N GLU A 333 1.84 16.37 -3.17
CA GLU A 333 0.83 17.03 -4.01
C GLU A 333 -0.36 17.59 -3.21
N PHE A 334 -0.57 17.10 -1.98
CA PHE A 334 -1.71 17.47 -1.14
C PHE A 334 -1.51 18.73 -0.31
N LEU A 335 -0.35 19.40 -0.40
CA LEU A 335 -0.02 20.55 0.42
C LEU A 335 -0.64 21.85 -0.12
N HIS A 336 -1.05 22.71 0.81
CA HIS A 336 -1.62 24.04 0.59
C HIS A 336 -0.78 25.12 1.30
N GLN A 337 -1.07 26.39 1.02
CA GLN A 337 -0.36 27.55 1.59
C GLN A 337 -0.31 27.56 3.13
N GLU A 338 -1.38 27.13 3.79
CA GLU A 338 -1.50 27.08 5.26
C GLU A 338 -0.78 25.88 5.90
N ASP A 339 -0.34 24.92 5.08
CA ASP A 339 0.29 23.70 5.57
C ASP A 339 1.79 23.90 5.78
N LEU A 340 2.38 23.09 6.67
CA LEU A 340 3.81 23.10 6.95
C LEU A 340 4.54 22.01 6.17
N TYR A 341 5.75 22.32 5.70
CA TYR A 341 6.61 21.38 4.98
C TYR A 341 8.04 21.41 5.52
N LEU A 342 8.52 20.24 5.96
CA LEU A 342 9.91 20.02 6.32
C LEU A 342 10.55 19.04 5.33
N LYS A 343 11.46 19.56 4.50
CA LYS A 343 12.13 18.76 3.47
C LYS A 343 13.23 17.89 4.08
N GLY A 344 13.14 16.58 3.87
CA GLY A 344 14.21 15.64 4.22
C GLY A 344 13.70 14.21 4.39
N LYS A 345 14.62 13.29 4.69
CA LYS A 345 14.28 11.89 4.99
C LYS A 345 13.66 11.81 6.38
N ALA A 346 12.64 10.96 6.51
CA ALA A 346 11.91 10.82 7.77
C ALA A 346 12.81 10.27 8.88
N GLU A 347 13.69 9.32 8.53
CA GLU A 347 14.64 8.67 9.44
C GLU A 347 15.55 9.70 10.11
N ASP A 348 16.07 10.65 9.34
CA ASP A 348 17.00 11.68 9.84
C ASP A 348 16.25 12.77 10.62
N ILE A 349 15.11 13.22 10.10
CA ILE A 349 14.33 14.31 10.71
C ILE A 349 13.73 13.88 12.05
N LEU A 350 13.12 12.70 12.09
CA LEU A 350 12.44 12.23 13.30
C LEU A 350 13.42 12.00 14.44
N LEU A 351 14.63 11.48 14.16
CA LEU A 351 15.67 11.33 15.19
C LEU A 351 15.97 12.65 15.90
N HIS A 352 16.22 13.72 15.16
CA HIS A 352 16.50 15.03 15.76
C HIS A 352 15.26 15.67 16.40
N LEU A 353 14.07 15.40 15.86
CA LEU A 353 12.80 15.85 16.43
C LEU A 353 12.59 15.23 17.82
N LYS A 354 12.85 13.93 17.96
CA LYS A 354 12.81 13.20 19.24
C LYS A 354 13.71 13.86 20.28
N GLU A 355 14.98 14.09 19.95
CA GLU A 355 15.95 14.69 20.87
C GLU A 355 15.48 16.07 21.37
N ARG A 356 14.94 16.90 20.47
CA ARG A 356 14.43 18.23 20.83
C ARG A 356 13.18 18.16 21.67
N CYS A 357 12.23 17.29 21.32
CA CYS A 357 10.99 17.10 22.06
C CYS A 357 11.27 16.61 23.50
N LEU A 358 12.26 15.73 23.69
CA LEU A 358 12.67 15.28 25.02
C LEU A 358 13.17 16.43 25.89
N ASN A 359 13.98 17.34 25.34
CA ASN A 359 14.47 18.52 26.06
C ASN A 359 13.33 19.44 26.53
N TYR A 360 12.24 19.54 25.75
CA TYR A 360 11.05 20.30 26.16
C TYR A 360 10.28 19.61 27.30
N THR A 361 10.22 18.28 27.33
CA THR A 361 9.55 17.53 28.40
C THR A 361 10.37 17.44 29.70
N THR A 362 11.70 17.47 29.63
CA THR A 362 12.58 17.43 30.81
C THR A 362 12.89 18.81 31.40
N GLY A 363 12.47 19.90 30.74
CA GLY A 363 12.70 21.27 31.20
C GLY A 363 14.13 21.80 30.96
N GLU A 364 14.99 21.03 30.29
CA GLU A 364 16.34 21.45 29.91
C GLU A 364 16.28 22.29 28.62
N SER A 365 15.89 23.55 28.77
CA SER A 365 16.05 24.55 27.73
C SER A 365 17.54 24.94 27.67
N LYS A 366 18.24 24.57 26.60
CA LYS A 366 19.56 25.15 26.27
C LYS A 366 19.40 26.41 25.44
#